data_AF-A0A1B2J1I0-F1
#
_entry.id   AF-A0A1B2J1I0-F1
#
_cell.length_a   1.000
_cell.length_b   1.000
_cell.length_c   1.000
_cell.angle_alpha   90.00
_cell.angle_beta   90.00
_cell.angle_gamma   90.00
#
_symmetry.space_group_name_H-M   'P 1'
#
loop_
_entity.id
_entity.type
_entity.pdbx_description
1 polymer ?
#
loop_
_entity_poly.entity_id
_entity_poly.type
_entity_poly.pdbx_seq_one_letter_code
_entity_poly.pdbx_strand_id
1 'polypeptide(L)'
;MINENDPSTLSTSGRLLSYNSAVKEGLQTGLKFTELMDQLISTKDPDVLVRSAQELSTFVLDTDYVTFPHQYNTADYYLIFMSRLLELHGKDNVITLQSHEDQHLTQQIASLEDKGVFSFMIANDGTGGVYYQEQVTGETIFYLNLQRKMLRINSAAITKLFVITYHDQVETDQILATTQLFMDFGSSLKEDYGFSVDFNILDTSNNEFYAFSNSNLSDEVVDKLFVAAAKEDYMLMHSNDGAVLELPNQVTLHITSKNAKWGLTVHDDDETTSWFKLLLDYPFVREWYLDNLTDLEIKSDPLVFG
;
A
#
# COMPACT_ATOMS: atom_id res chain seq x y z
N MET A 1 -8.24 -1.71 54.04
CA MET A 1 -7.01 -1.16 53.43
C MET A 1 -7.42 0.09 52.70
N ILE A 2 -7.02 1.25 53.21
CA ILE A 2 -7.22 2.54 52.53
C ILE A 2 -6.12 2.61 51.48
N ASN A 3 -6.48 2.81 50.22
CA ASN A 3 -5.52 2.97 49.15
C ASN A 3 -4.89 4.37 49.32
N GLU A 4 -3.63 4.46 49.74
CA GLU A 4 -2.93 5.74 50.01
C GLU A 4 -2.79 6.63 48.76
N ASN A 5 -3.16 6.12 47.58
CA ASN A 5 -3.18 6.84 46.31
C ASN A 5 -4.59 7.33 45.89
N ASP A 6 -5.61 7.25 46.75
CA ASP A 6 -6.93 7.82 46.43
C ASP A 6 -6.93 9.35 46.62
N PRO A 7 -7.10 10.15 45.54
CA PRO A 7 -7.06 11.62 45.62
C PRO A 7 -8.13 12.22 46.54
N SER A 8 -9.18 11.46 46.87
CA SER A 8 -10.20 11.86 47.85
C SER A 8 -9.67 11.90 49.30
N THR A 9 -8.55 11.23 49.59
CA THR A 9 -7.95 11.10 50.93
C THR A 9 -6.74 12.02 51.18
N LEU A 10 -6.27 12.75 50.16
CA LEU A 10 -5.10 13.63 50.25
C LEU A 10 -5.40 14.98 50.94
N SER A 11 -4.44 15.44 51.75
CA SER A 11 -4.41 16.81 52.29
C SER A 11 -4.29 17.87 51.18
N THR A 12 -4.61 19.13 51.46
CA THR A 12 -4.50 20.23 50.46
C THR A 12 -3.11 20.29 49.81
N SER A 13 -2.04 20.20 50.61
CA SER A 13 -0.67 20.16 50.08
C SER A 13 -0.41 18.90 49.26
N GLY A 14 -0.94 17.74 49.66
CA GLY A 14 -0.85 16.50 48.89
C GLY A 14 -1.54 16.60 47.53
N ARG A 15 -2.71 17.24 47.46
CA ARG A 15 -3.44 17.49 46.20
C ARG A 15 -2.67 18.42 45.26
N LEU A 16 -2.08 19.50 45.79
CA LEU A 16 -1.26 20.43 44.99
C LEU A 16 0.03 19.78 44.47
N LEU A 17 0.67 18.94 45.28
CA LEU A 17 1.85 18.16 44.86
C LEU A 17 1.47 17.15 43.77
N SER A 18 0.37 16.41 43.96
CA SER A 18 -0.12 15.45 42.97
C SER A 18 -0.46 16.13 41.64
N TYR A 19 -1.15 17.26 41.67
CA TYR A 19 -1.43 18.05 40.47
C TYR A 19 -0.14 18.49 39.76
N ASN A 20 0.82 19.05 40.50
CA ASN A 20 2.09 19.49 39.91
C ASN A 20 2.89 18.31 39.32
N SER A 21 2.87 17.14 39.96
CA SER A 21 3.49 15.93 39.41
C SER A 21 2.81 15.49 38.12
N ALA A 22 1.48 15.46 38.07
CA ALA A 22 0.74 15.07 36.87
C ALA A 22 0.99 16.01 35.69
N VAL A 23 1.09 17.33 35.93
CA VAL A 23 1.49 18.29 34.90
C VAL A 23 2.91 18.02 34.40
N LYS A 24 3.86 17.72 35.30
CA LYS A 24 5.25 17.38 34.91
C LYS A 24 5.32 16.11 34.08
N GLU A 25 4.54 15.09 34.43
CA GLU A 25 4.44 13.85 33.66
C GLU A 25 3.90 14.13 32.24
N GLY A 26 2.83 14.92 32.10
CA GLY A 26 2.31 15.33 30.80
C GLY A 26 3.33 16.09 29.94
N LEU A 27 4.13 16.98 30.55
CA LEU A 27 5.22 17.66 29.83
C LEU A 27 6.35 16.70 29.42
N GLN A 28 6.67 15.69 30.25
CA GLN A 28 7.64 14.65 29.90
C GLN A 28 7.17 13.77 28.74
N THR A 29 5.87 13.47 28.66
CA THR A 29 5.27 12.79 27.50
C THR A 29 5.52 13.58 26.21
N GLY A 30 5.35 14.91 26.25
CA GLY A 30 5.68 15.79 25.12
C GLY A 30 7.15 15.73 24.70
N LEU A 31 8.08 15.70 25.66
CA LEU A 31 9.51 15.55 25.34
C LEU A 31 9.81 14.20 24.68
N LYS A 32 9.25 13.11 25.21
CA LYS A 32 9.40 11.78 24.62
C LYS A 32 8.85 11.72 23.19
N PHE A 33 7.70 12.36 22.96
CA PHE A 33 7.13 12.49 21.62
C PHE A 33 8.10 13.20 20.66
N THR A 34 8.69 14.33 21.07
CA THR A 34 9.64 15.05 20.23
C THR A 34 10.90 14.23 19.93
N GLU A 35 11.40 13.45 20.90
CA GLU A 35 12.55 12.56 20.67
C GLU A 35 12.25 11.48 19.62
N LEU A 36 11.04 10.89 19.67
CA LEU A 36 10.60 9.92 18.66
C LEU A 36 10.44 10.55 17.29
N MET A 37 9.89 11.77 17.21
CA MET A 37 9.79 12.53 15.98
C MET A 37 11.17 12.86 15.40
N ASP A 38 12.11 13.36 16.21
CA ASP A 38 13.47 13.65 15.80
C ASP A 38 14.16 12.41 15.22
N GLN A 39 13.95 11.25 15.83
CA GLN A 39 14.44 9.98 15.29
C GLN A 39 13.79 9.64 13.95
N LEU A 40 12.46 9.70 13.85
CA LEU A 40 11.71 9.39 12.62
C LEU A 40 12.17 10.27 11.44
N ILE A 41 12.38 11.57 11.68
CA ILE A 41 12.69 12.54 10.61
C ILE A 41 14.17 12.60 10.23
N SER A 42 15.11 12.23 11.12
CA SER A 42 16.54 12.51 10.90
C SER A 42 17.44 11.28 10.92
N THR A 43 16.95 10.14 11.40
CA THR A 43 17.77 8.93 11.45
C THR A 43 18.15 8.44 10.06
N LYS A 44 19.31 7.80 9.99
CA LYS A 44 19.77 7.00 8.84
C LYS A 44 19.85 5.52 9.18
N ASP A 45 19.61 5.16 10.44
CA ASP A 45 19.56 3.78 10.90
C ASP A 45 18.16 3.21 10.62
N PRO A 46 18.04 2.18 9.76
CA PRO A 46 16.76 1.56 9.44
C PRO A 46 16.01 1.07 10.69
N ASP A 47 16.70 0.41 11.62
CA ASP A 47 16.07 -0.16 12.83
C ASP A 47 15.55 0.90 13.78
N VAL A 48 16.15 2.09 13.77
CA VAL A 48 15.62 3.26 14.47
C VAL A 48 14.40 3.80 13.75
N LEU A 49 14.46 3.93 12.41
CA LEU A 49 13.38 4.49 11.60
C LEU A 49 12.06 3.74 11.81
N VAL A 50 12.06 2.42 11.62
CA VAL A 50 10.84 1.61 11.73
C VAL A 50 10.31 1.55 13.16
N ARG A 51 11.21 1.52 14.17
CA ARG A 51 10.83 1.47 15.57
C ARG A 51 10.20 2.78 16.04
N SER A 52 10.77 3.93 15.67
CA SER A 52 10.20 5.23 15.99
C SER A 52 8.82 5.39 15.35
N ALA A 53 8.63 4.95 14.10
CA ALA A 53 7.32 4.92 13.45
C ALA A 53 6.31 4.01 14.17
N GLN A 54 6.74 2.81 14.59
CA GLN A 54 5.91 1.88 15.36
C GLN A 54 5.49 2.48 16.71
N GLU A 55 6.42 3.06 17.46
CA GLU A 55 6.13 3.70 18.75
C GLU A 55 5.17 4.88 18.57
N LEU A 56 5.44 5.78 17.62
CA LEU A 56 4.58 6.93 17.29
C LEU A 56 3.17 6.51 16.87
N SER A 57 3.03 5.41 16.11
CA SER A 57 1.73 4.94 15.64
C SER A 57 0.75 4.55 16.76
N THR A 58 1.26 4.32 17.97
CA THR A 58 0.46 3.97 19.15
C THR A 58 0.63 4.96 20.29
N PHE A 59 1.33 6.07 20.05
CA PHE A 59 1.69 7.03 21.08
C PHE A 59 0.48 7.89 21.44
N VAL A 60 0.22 8.02 22.74
CA VAL A 60 -0.80 8.93 23.27
C VAL A 60 -0.08 10.14 23.86
N LEU A 61 -0.15 11.27 23.13
CA LEU A 61 0.54 12.50 23.51
C LEU A 61 -0.17 13.24 24.65
N ASP A 62 -1.49 13.33 24.56
CA ASP A 62 -2.30 14.01 25.56
C ASP A 62 -2.40 13.20 26.86
N THR A 63 -2.53 13.93 27.95
CA THR A 63 -2.83 13.38 29.28
C THR A 63 -4.05 14.09 29.86
N ASP A 64 -4.58 13.58 30.97
CA ASP A 64 -5.69 14.22 31.68
C ASP A 64 -5.36 15.65 32.15
N TYR A 65 -4.08 16.04 32.20
CA TYR A 65 -3.61 17.31 32.75
C TYR A 65 -2.92 18.23 31.74
N VAL A 66 -2.47 17.71 30.60
CA VAL A 66 -1.76 18.45 29.55
C VAL A 66 -2.28 18.00 28.19
N THR A 67 -2.74 18.96 27.39
CA THR A 67 -3.20 18.76 26.01
C THR A 67 -2.32 19.55 25.06
N PHE A 68 -1.89 18.92 23.97
CA PHE A 68 -1.08 19.53 22.92
C PHE A 68 -1.99 19.87 21.73
N PRO A 69 -2.19 21.17 21.42
CA PRO A 69 -3.22 21.60 20.47
C PRO A 69 -2.87 21.30 19.01
N HIS A 70 -1.60 21.03 18.71
CA HIS A 70 -1.14 20.69 17.37
C HIS A 70 -0.44 19.33 17.39
N GLN A 71 -1.04 18.34 16.74
CA GLN A 71 -0.51 16.99 16.60
C GLN A 71 -0.95 16.36 15.27
N TYR A 72 0.00 15.68 14.64
CA TYR A 72 -0.29 14.75 13.55
C TYR A 72 -1.10 13.57 14.08
N ASN A 73 -1.99 13.03 13.24
CA ASN A 73 -2.74 11.84 13.57
C ASN A 73 -1.87 10.58 13.38
N THR A 74 -2.35 9.44 13.86
CA THR A 74 -1.64 8.16 13.75
C THR A 74 -1.22 7.81 12.32
N ALA A 75 -2.08 8.06 11.33
CA ALA A 75 -1.84 7.72 9.94
C ALA A 75 -0.76 8.60 9.30
N ASP A 76 -0.64 9.85 9.72
CA ASP A 76 0.40 10.78 9.26
C ASP A 76 1.81 10.26 9.61
N TYR A 77 2.00 9.58 10.75
CA TYR A 77 3.31 8.98 11.09
C TYR A 77 3.71 7.85 10.14
N TYR A 78 2.74 7.10 9.59
CA TYR A 78 3.02 6.12 8.53
C TYR A 78 3.44 6.81 7.24
N LEU A 79 2.86 7.98 6.93
CA LEU A 79 3.19 8.73 5.74
C LEU A 79 4.60 9.35 5.82
N ILE A 80 4.96 9.87 7.00
CA ILE A 80 6.32 10.34 7.29
C ILE A 80 7.29 9.16 7.17
N PHE A 81 6.98 8.01 7.80
CA PHE A 81 7.81 6.81 7.70
C PHE A 81 8.05 6.37 6.26
N MET A 82 6.99 6.25 5.46
CA MET A 82 7.10 5.89 4.04
C MET A 82 7.99 6.88 3.28
N SER A 83 7.79 8.17 3.49
CA SER A 83 8.56 9.22 2.81
C SER A 83 10.04 9.18 3.20
N ARG A 84 10.33 8.97 4.49
CA ARG A 84 11.68 8.83 5.01
C ARG A 84 12.37 7.57 4.51
N LEU A 85 11.66 6.45 4.43
CA LEU A 85 12.21 5.22 3.87
C LEU A 85 12.58 5.41 2.40
N LEU A 86 11.67 5.99 1.61
CA LEU A 86 11.91 6.30 0.20
C LEU A 86 13.09 7.26 0.02
N GLU A 87 13.22 8.28 0.85
CA GLU A 87 14.38 9.18 0.84
C GLU A 87 15.70 8.45 1.15
N LEU A 88 15.73 7.54 2.13
CA LEU A 88 16.94 6.76 2.42
C LEU A 88 17.36 5.86 1.25
N HIS A 89 16.42 5.49 0.39
CA HIS A 89 16.63 4.76 -0.86
C HIS A 89 16.76 5.66 -2.10
N GLY A 90 16.95 6.98 -1.92
CA GLY A 90 17.22 7.93 -3.00
C GLY A 90 16.01 8.27 -3.87
N LYS A 91 14.80 8.20 -3.31
CA LYS A 91 13.52 8.51 -3.97
C LYS A 91 12.86 9.77 -3.41
N ASP A 92 13.66 10.71 -2.89
CA ASP A 92 13.19 11.97 -2.31
C ASP A 92 12.63 12.96 -3.33
N ASN A 93 13.04 12.85 -4.59
CA ASN A 93 12.62 13.75 -5.67
C ASN A 93 11.32 13.35 -6.38
N VAL A 94 10.73 12.20 -6.06
CA VAL A 94 9.50 11.69 -6.70
C VAL A 94 8.24 11.84 -5.85
N ILE A 95 8.40 12.25 -4.59
CA ILE A 95 7.29 12.49 -3.66
C ILE A 95 7.44 13.85 -2.98
N THR A 96 6.32 14.46 -2.61
CA THR A 96 6.30 15.67 -1.78
C THR A 96 5.25 15.52 -0.70
N LEU A 97 5.64 15.75 0.55
CA LEU A 97 4.69 15.83 1.67
C LEU A 97 4.09 17.24 1.76
N GLN A 98 2.77 17.29 1.89
CA GLN A 98 2.01 18.53 2.08
C GLN A 98 1.29 18.47 3.41
N SER A 99 1.46 19.53 4.21
CA SER A 99 0.75 19.71 5.47
C SER A 99 -0.41 20.68 5.27
N HIS A 100 -1.59 20.28 5.73
CA HIS A 100 -2.81 21.08 5.65
C HIS A 100 -3.10 21.82 6.96
N GLU A 101 -4.02 22.79 6.94
CA GLU A 101 -4.36 23.62 8.11
C GLU A 101 -4.90 22.80 9.30
N ASP A 102 -5.56 21.69 9.01
CA ASP A 102 -6.06 20.72 9.98
C ASP A 102 -5.01 19.73 10.48
N GLN A 103 -3.75 19.93 10.07
CA GLN A 103 -2.58 19.11 10.42
C GLN A 103 -2.67 17.67 9.93
N HIS A 104 -3.40 17.42 8.85
CA HIS A 104 -3.26 16.18 8.10
C HIS A 104 -2.10 16.29 7.10
N LEU A 105 -1.43 15.17 6.85
CA LEU A 105 -0.44 15.05 5.79
C LEU A 105 -1.01 14.32 4.58
N THR A 106 -0.78 14.90 3.40
CA THR A 106 -0.91 14.19 2.12
C THR A 106 0.46 14.07 1.45
N GLN A 107 0.59 13.10 0.57
CA GLN A 107 1.75 12.87 -0.27
C GLN A 107 1.34 13.07 -1.72
N GLN A 108 2.04 13.95 -2.42
CA GLN A 108 1.92 14.13 -3.86
C GLN A 108 3.00 13.31 -4.55
N ILE A 109 2.62 12.48 -5.53
CA ILE A 109 3.54 11.74 -6.39
C ILE A 109 3.77 12.53 -7.67
N ALA A 110 5.03 12.90 -7.94
CA ALA A 110 5.39 13.83 -9.01
C ALA A 110 4.97 13.36 -10.41
N SER A 111 5.02 12.06 -10.68
CA SER A 111 4.64 11.49 -11.98
C SER A 111 3.17 11.68 -12.34
N LEU A 112 2.28 11.87 -11.37
CA LEU A 112 0.83 12.01 -11.58
C LEU A 112 0.35 13.46 -11.50
N GLU A 113 1.26 14.42 -11.30
CA GLU A 113 0.94 15.84 -11.15
C GLU A 113 -0.17 16.06 -10.10
N ASP A 114 -1.23 16.81 -10.44
CA ASP A 114 -2.35 17.11 -9.54
C ASP A 114 -3.27 15.92 -9.28
N LYS A 115 -3.14 14.83 -10.05
CA LYS A 115 -3.89 13.58 -9.84
C LYS A 115 -3.18 12.64 -8.86
N GLY A 116 -2.02 13.04 -8.34
CA GLY A 116 -1.14 12.19 -7.55
C GLY A 116 -1.25 12.36 -6.05
N VAL A 117 -2.40 12.73 -5.49
CA VAL A 117 -2.52 13.05 -4.06
C VAL A 117 -3.03 11.85 -3.26
N PHE A 118 -2.23 11.39 -2.30
CA PHE A 118 -2.51 10.22 -1.48
C PHE A 118 -2.34 10.53 0.01
N SER A 119 -2.97 9.74 0.87
CA SER A 119 -2.68 9.74 2.31
C SER A 119 -2.96 8.38 2.92
N PHE A 120 -2.54 8.19 4.17
CA PHE A 120 -2.93 7.02 4.94
C PHE A 120 -4.22 7.28 5.73
N MET A 121 -5.05 6.25 5.83
CA MET A 121 -6.20 6.20 6.74
C MET A 121 -6.10 5.00 7.67
N ILE A 122 -6.55 5.13 8.92
CA ILE A 122 -6.53 4.04 9.89
C ILE A 122 -7.48 2.91 9.45
N ALA A 123 -7.02 1.66 9.53
CA ALA A 123 -7.87 0.49 9.31
C ALA A 123 -8.81 0.29 10.51
N ASN A 124 -10.09 0.62 10.34
CA ASN A 124 -11.13 0.57 11.38
C ASN A 124 -11.90 -0.77 11.43
N ASP A 125 -11.34 -1.82 10.84
CA ASP A 125 -11.94 -3.16 10.68
C ASP A 125 -11.36 -4.21 11.65
N GLY A 126 -10.55 -3.78 12.62
CA GLY A 126 -9.91 -4.67 13.59
C GLY A 126 -8.67 -5.38 13.07
N THR A 127 -8.28 -5.20 11.79
CA THR A 127 -7.00 -5.68 11.27
C THR A 127 -5.82 -4.88 11.86
N GLY A 128 -6.07 -3.63 12.28
CA GLY A 128 -5.07 -2.66 12.71
C GLY A 128 -4.23 -2.16 11.52
N GLY A 129 -3.30 -1.23 11.73
CA GLY A 129 -2.53 -0.65 10.62
C GLY A 129 -3.30 0.42 9.84
N VAL A 130 -2.91 0.65 8.60
CA VAL A 130 -3.41 1.74 7.75
C VAL A 130 -3.59 1.33 6.28
N TYR A 131 -4.44 2.07 5.59
CA TYR A 131 -4.70 1.99 4.15
C TYR A 131 -4.14 3.22 3.45
N TYR A 132 -3.31 3.03 2.44
CA TYR A 132 -2.82 4.11 1.58
C TYR A 132 -3.83 4.35 0.45
N GLN A 133 -4.40 5.55 0.39
CA GLN A 133 -5.52 5.86 -0.49
C GLN A 133 -5.28 7.08 -1.36
N GLU A 134 -5.73 7.00 -2.62
CA GLU A 134 -5.84 8.16 -3.51
C GLU A 134 -7.03 9.02 -3.07
N GLN A 135 -6.81 10.33 -2.91
CA GLN A 135 -7.74 11.20 -2.20
C GLN A 135 -8.99 11.58 -3.01
N VAL A 136 -8.93 11.58 -4.34
CA VAL A 136 -10.06 11.97 -5.20
C VAL A 136 -11.05 10.82 -5.38
N THR A 137 -10.55 9.63 -5.63
CA THR A 137 -11.33 8.42 -5.93
C THR A 137 -11.63 7.58 -4.69
N GLY A 138 -10.80 7.69 -3.65
CA GLY A 138 -10.86 6.85 -2.44
C GLY A 138 -10.31 5.44 -2.66
N GLU A 139 -9.67 5.16 -3.80
CA GLU A 139 -9.10 3.85 -4.09
C GLU A 139 -7.96 3.52 -3.11
N THR A 140 -8.08 2.35 -2.46
CA THR A 140 -7.09 1.88 -1.49
C THR A 140 -6.02 1.06 -2.17
N ILE A 141 -4.87 1.67 -2.42
CA ILE A 141 -3.77 1.09 -3.19
C ILE A 141 -3.13 -0.08 -2.44
N PHE A 142 -2.84 0.10 -1.15
CA PHE A 142 -2.28 -0.95 -0.31
C PHE A 142 -2.62 -0.78 1.17
N TYR A 143 -2.46 -1.88 1.88
CA TYR A 143 -2.51 -1.98 3.32
C TYR A 143 -1.10 -2.07 3.89
N LEU A 144 -0.85 -1.39 5.02
CA LEU A 144 0.42 -1.44 5.75
C LEU A 144 0.19 -1.63 7.25
N ASN A 145 0.91 -2.58 7.83
CA ASN A 145 0.93 -2.80 9.28
C ASN A 145 2.37 -2.94 9.77
N LEU A 146 2.84 -1.97 10.55
CA LEU A 146 4.22 -1.95 11.02
C LEU A 146 4.46 -3.01 12.11
N GLN A 147 3.49 -3.26 12.99
CA GLN A 147 3.63 -4.24 14.08
C GLN A 147 3.67 -5.67 13.55
N ARG A 148 2.85 -5.98 12.55
CA ARG A 148 2.79 -7.30 11.89
C ARG A 148 3.81 -7.46 10.76
N LYS A 149 4.55 -6.39 10.44
CA LYS A 149 5.51 -6.34 9.33
C LYS A 149 4.89 -6.81 8.00
N MET A 150 3.79 -6.19 7.62
CA MET A 150 2.96 -6.64 6.50
C MET A 150 2.63 -5.49 5.54
N LEU A 151 2.82 -5.72 4.24
CA LEU A 151 2.28 -4.88 3.17
C LEU A 151 1.51 -5.76 2.17
N ARG A 152 0.31 -5.31 1.77
CA ARG A 152 -0.53 -6.01 0.78
C ARG A 152 -1.05 -5.02 -0.25
N ILE A 153 -0.75 -5.25 -1.53
CA ILE A 153 -1.30 -4.45 -2.64
C ILE A 153 -2.73 -4.91 -2.95
N ASN A 154 -3.62 -3.96 -3.25
CA ASN A 154 -4.99 -4.21 -3.66
C ASN A 154 -5.10 -4.19 -5.19
N SER A 155 -5.16 -5.35 -5.81
CA SER A 155 -5.31 -5.50 -7.26
C SER A 155 -6.54 -4.81 -7.84
N ALA A 156 -7.68 -4.85 -7.14
CA ALA A 156 -8.91 -4.25 -7.61
C ALA A 156 -8.79 -2.72 -7.66
N ALA A 157 -8.23 -2.12 -6.61
CA ALA A 157 -7.96 -0.68 -6.56
C ALA A 157 -6.92 -0.25 -7.60
N ILE A 158 -5.82 -1.01 -7.76
CA ILE A 158 -4.80 -0.75 -8.81
C ILE A 158 -5.44 -0.79 -10.20
N THR A 159 -6.25 -1.81 -10.48
CA THR A 159 -6.96 -1.95 -11.76
C THR A 159 -7.89 -0.76 -11.98
N LYS A 160 -8.74 -0.45 -11.00
CA LYS A 160 -9.74 0.61 -11.12
C LYS A 160 -9.11 1.99 -11.26
N LEU A 161 -8.06 2.28 -10.50
CA LEU A 161 -7.40 3.58 -10.56
C LEU A 161 -6.60 3.73 -11.85
N PHE A 162 -5.69 2.79 -12.15
CA PHE A 162 -4.69 3.00 -13.20
C PHE A 162 -5.09 2.44 -14.57
N VAL A 163 -5.84 1.33 -14.62
CA VAL A 163 -6.25 0.69 -15.88
C VAL A 163 -7.58 1.24 -16.40
N ILE A 164 -8.43 1.75 -15.50
CA ILE A 164 -9.76 2.29 -15.87
C ILE A 164 -9.78 3.81 -15.74
N THR A 165 -9.52 4.35 -14.56
CA THR A 165 -9.75 5.79 -14.29
C THR A 165 -8.70 6.67 -14.95
N TYR A 166 -7.42 6.38 -14.76
CA TYR A 166 -6.31 7.19 -15.25
C TYR A 166 -5.82 6.83 -16.64
N HIS A 167 -6.32 5.74 -17.22
CA HIS A 167 -5.86 5.24 -18.51
C HIS A 167 -5.86 6.32 -19.62
N ASP A 168 -6.95 7.09 -19.73
CA ASP A 168 -7.08 8.17 -20.73
C ASP A 168 -6.66 9.54 -20.20
N GLN A 169 -6.14 9.62 -18.97
CA GLN A 169 -5.88 10.90 -18.27
C GLN A 169 -4.41 11.12 -17.89
N VAL A 170 -3.60 10.07 -17.94
CA VAL A 170 -2.20 10.02 -17.51
C VAL A 170 -1.45 9.11 -18.48
N GLU A 171 -0.25 9.52 -18.88
CA GLU A 171 0.57 8.73 -19.79
C GLU A 171 1.00 7.40 -19.16
N THR A 172 1.11 6.35 -19.96
CA THR A 172 1.50 5.00 -19.49
C THR A 172 2.82 5.01 -18.70
N ASP A 173 3.82 5.75 -19.16
CA ASP A 173 5.12 5.84 -18.47
C ASP A 173 5.00 6.47 -17.08
N GLN A 174 4.08 7.43 -16.90
CA GLN A 174 3.81 8.05 -15.60
C GLN A 174 3.10 7.08 -14.65
N ILE A 175 2.16 6.27 -15.16
CA ILE A 175 1.49 5.21 -14.41
C ILE A 175 2.52 4.14 -13.97
N LEU A 176 3.38 3.71 -14.88
CA LEU A 176 4.45 2.75 -14.58
C LEU A 176 5.45 3.29 -13.56
N ALA A 177 5.87 4.56 -13.68
CA ALA A 177 6.75 5.19 -12.69
C ALA A 177 6.11 5.25 -11.28
N THR A 178 4.81 5.51 -11.21
CA THR A 178 4.06 5.55 -9.95
C THR A 178 3.95 4.17 -9.31
N THR A 179 3.61 3.16 -10.09
CA THR A 179 3.50 1.78 -9.56
C THR A 179 4.86 1.20 -9.20
N GLN A 180 5.92 1.56 -9.93
CA GLN A 180 7.30 1.25 -9.54
C GLN A 180 7.66 1.86 -8.18
N LEU A 181 7.23 3.08 -7.87
CA LEU A 181 7.45 3.67 -6.54
C LEU A 181 6.81 2.84 -5.42
N PHE A 182 5.62 2.28 -5.63
CA PHE A 182 4.99 1.38 -4.66
C PHE A 182 5.77 0.08 -4.50
N MET A 183 6.29 -0.47 -5.60
CA MET A 183 7.15 -1.66 -5.57
C MET A 183 8.48 -1.37 -4.87
N ASP A 184 9.10 -0.22 -5.11
CA ASP A 184 10.34 0.22 -4.47
C ASP A 184 10.14 0.35 -2.95
N PHE A 185 9.02 0.95 -2.53
CA PHE A 185 8.66 1.04 -1.11
C PHE A 185 8.49 -0.35 -0.47
N GLY A 186 7.73 -1.24 -1.11
CA GLY A 186 7.55 -2.61 -0.62
C GLY A 186 8.86 -3.40 -0.60
N SER A 187 9.72 -3.24 -1.61
CA SER A 187 11.02 -3.92 -1.68
C SER A 187 11.94 -3.44 -0.57
N SER A 188 11.98 -2.12 -0.31
CA SER A 188 12.71 -1.53 0.81
C SER A 188 12.23 -2.12 2.15
N LEU A 189 10.93 -2.29 2.34
CA LEU A 189 10.38 -2.92 3.56
C LEU A 189 10.80 -4.39 3.72
N LYS A 190 10.81 -5.13 2.61
CA LYS A 190 11.19 -6.54 2.58
C LYS A 190 12.68 -6.72 2.88
N GLU A 191 13.52 -5.92 2.23
CA GLU A 191 14.98 -6.01 2.33
C GLU A 191 15.52 -5.49 3.66
N ASP A 192 15.07 -4.32 4.10
CA ASP A 192 15.61 -3.67 5.30
C ASP A 192 15.03 -4.26 6.58
N TYR A 193 13.76 -4.66 6.57
CA TYR A 193 13.02 -4.97 7.80
C TYR A 193 12.42 -6.38 7.83
N GLY A 194 12.51 -7.13 6.74
CA GLY A 194 11.93 -8.48 6.63
C GLY A 194 10.40 -8.48 6.63
N PHE A 195 9.76 -7.47 6.03
CA PHE A 195 8.31 -7.46 5.88
C PHE A 195 7.84 -8.59 4.96
N SER A 196 6.69 -9.17 5.29
CA SER A 196 5.91 -9.95 4.34
C SER A 196 5.24 -8.96 3.40
N VAL A 197 5.66 -8.96 2.14
CA VAL A 197 5.13 -8.09 1.09
C VAL A 197 4.49 -8.93 0.01
N ASP A 198 3.24 -8.61 -0.33
CA ASP A 198 2.53 -9.14 -1.49
C ASP A 198 2.34 -8.00 -2.49
N PHE A 199 3.11 -8.04 -3.57
CA PHE A 199 3.01 -7.06 -4.67
C PHE A 199 1.81 -7.34 -5.58
N ASN A 200 1.20 -8.53 -5.46
CA ASN A 200 0.01 -8.95 -6.16
C ASN A 200 0.10 -8.63 -7.67
N ILE A 201 -0.88 -7.94 -8.25
CA ILE A 201 -0.92 -7.59 -9.68
C ILE A 201 0.34 -6.88 -10.23
N LEU A 202 1.15 -6.28 -9.35
CA LEU A 202 2.38 -5.58 -9.72
C LEU A 202 3.62 -6.49 -9.70
N ASP A 203 3.57 -7.66 -9.06
CA ASP A 203 4.72 -8.57 -8.97
C ASP A 203 5.19 -8.97 -10.38
N THR A 204 6.49 -9.03 -10.62
CA THR A 204 7.09 -9.35 -11.93
C THR A 204 7.74 -10.74 -11.96
N SER A 205 7.70 -11.48 -10.85
CA SER A 205 8.24 -12.83 -10.76
C SER A 205 7.55 -13.75 -11.75
N ASN A 206 8.34 -14.52 -12.52
CA ASN A 206 7.84 -15.56 -13.41
C ASN A 206 7.10 -16.69 -12.67
N ASN A 207 7.25 -16.75 -11.35
CA ASN A 207 6.56 -17.73 -10.51
C ASN A 207 5.26 -17.18 -9.90
N GLU A 208 4.94 -15.90 -10.11
CA GLU A 208 3.71 -15.32 -9.60
C GLU A 208 2.49 -15.92 -10.31
N PHE A 209 1.51 -16.32 -9.51
CA PHE A 209 0.24 -16.85 -10.01
C PHE A 209 -0.89 -15.92 -9.61
N TYR A 210 -1.28 -15.05 -10.54
CA TYR A 210 -2.37 -14.10 -10.36
C TYR A 210 -3.70 -14.85 -10.43
N ALA A 211 -4.18 -15.27 -9.26
CA ALA A 211 -5.41 -16.05 -9.14
C ALA A 211 -6.64 -15.19 -9.44
N PHE A 212 -7.55 -15.69 -10.28
CA PHE A 212 -8.80 -15.01 -10.58
C PHE A 212 -9.80 -15.12 -9.43
N SER A 213 -10.71 -14.15 -9.33
CA SER A 213 -11.82 -14.09 -8.38
C SER A 213 -12.72 -15.32 -8.55
N ASN A 214 -13.06 -15.66 -9.80
CA ASN A 214 -13.83 -16.83 -10.15
C ASN A 214 -12.94 -18.07 -10.36
N SER A 215 -13.21 -19.14 -9.62
CA SER A 215 -12.47 -20.41 -9.74
C SER A 215 -13.00 -21.32 -10.85
N ASN A 216 -14.08 -20.94 -11.54
CA ASN A 216 -14.69 -21.69 -12.64
C ASN A 216 -14.79 -20.77 -13.87
N LEU A 217 -13.67 -20.60 -14.58
CA LEU A 217 -13.65 -19.78 -15.78
C LEU A 217 -14.46 -20.44 -16.89
N SER A 218 -15.36 -19.68 -17.51
CA SER A 218 -16.14 -20.15 -18.67
C SER A 218 -15.25 -20.26 -19.90
N ASP A 219 -15.45 -21.30 -20.71
CA ASP A 219 -14.77 -21.47 -22.00
C ASP A 219 -14.95 -20.23 -22.90
N GLU A 220 -16.10 -19.55 -22.80
CA GLU A 220 -16.40 -18.32 -23.54
C GLU A 220 -15.39 -17.20 -23.26
N VAL A 221 -14.86 -17.10 -22.04
CA VAL A 221 -13.89 -16.06 -21.68
C VAL A 221 -12.58 -16.30 -22.43
N VAL A 222 -12.13 -17.55 -22.51
CA VAL A 222 -10.91 -17.91 -23.24
C VAL A 222 -11.12 -17.76 -24.75
N ASP A 223 -12.28 -18.14 -25.28
CA ASP A 223 -12.63 -17.97 -26.70
C ASP A 223 -12.63 -16.49 -27.12
N LYS A 224 -13.10 -15.57 -26.26
CA LYS A 224 -13.00 -14.13 -26.52
C LYS A 224 -11.56 -13.65 -26.65
N LEU A 225 -10.63 -14.22 -25.87
CA LEU A 225 -9.20 -13.92 -26.01
C LEU A 225 -8.65 -14.44 -27.35
N PHE A 226 -9.05 -15.64 -27.79
CA PHE A 226 -8.70 -16.17 -29.12
C PHE A 226 -9.11 -15.20 -30.23
N VAL A 227 -10.36 -14.73 -30.19
CA VAL A 227 -10.88 -13.78 -31.18
C VAL A 227 -10.15 -12.44 -31.12
N ALA A 228 -9.85 -11.92 -29.92
CA ALA A 228 -9.13 -10.67 -29.74
C ALA A 228 -7.68 -10.77 -30.25
N ALA A 229 -6.95 -11.80 -29.86
CA ALA A 229 -5.57 -12.05 -30.29
C ALA A 229 -5.47 -12.21 -31.82
N ALA A 230 -6.38 -12.97 -32.44
CA ALA A 230 -6.36 -13.20 -33.88
C ALA A 230 -6.66 -11.93 -34.70
N LYS A 231 -7.43 -10.97 -34.18
CA LYS A 231 -7.66 -9.67 -34.84
C LYS A 231 -6.41 -8.80 -34.89
N GLU A 232 -5.53 -8.98 -33.92
CA GLU A 232 -4.27 -8.23 -33.75
C GLU A 232 -3.05 -9.04 -34.22
N ASP A 233 -3.27 -10.13 -34.97
CA ASP A 233 -2.23 -11.03 -35.51
C ASP A 233 -1.32 -11.70 -34.46
N TYR A 234 -1.79 -11.87 -33.21
CA TYR A 234 -1.07 -12.60 -32.16
C TYR A 234 -1.35 -14.11 -32.16
N MET A 235 -0.34 -14.89 -31.80
CA MET A 235 -0.46 -16.35 -31.69
C MET A 235 -0.97 -16.74 -30.30
N LEU A 236 -2.19 -17.25 -30.24
CA LEU A 236 -2.73 -17.93 -29.06
C LEU A 236 -2.75 -19.43 -29.31
N MET A 237 -2.11 -20.19 -28.42
CA MET A 237 -2.02 -21.64 -28.47
C MET A 237 -2.82 -22.27 -27.34
N HIS A 238 -3.49 -23.37 -27.64
CA HIS A 238 -4.06 -24.21 -26.60
C HIS A 238 -2.95 -24.99 -25.89
N SER A 239 -3.05 -25.10 -24.56
CA SER A 239 -2.18 -25.95 -23.74
C SER A 239 -3.02 -26.93 -22.94
N ASN A 240 -2.39 -27.99 -22.43
CA ASN A 240 -3.11 -29.08 -21.74
C ASN A 240 -4.02 -28.59 -20.59
N ASP A 241 -3.66 -27.50 -19.93
CA ASP A 241 -4.36 -26.96 -18.76
C ASP A 241 -4.86 -25.52 -18.97
N GLY A 242 -4.95 -25.05 -20.23
CA GLY A 242 -5.47 -23.71 -20.56
C GLY A 242 -4.97 -23.14 -21.89
N ALA A 243 -4.48 -21.90 -21.89
CA ALA A 243 -4.05 -21.18 -23.10
C ALA A 243 -2.72 -20.43 -22.89
N VAL A 244 -1.96 -20.27 -23.98
CA VAL A 244 -0.67 -19.55 -23.99
C VAL A 244 -0.70 -18.52 -25.11
N LEU A 245 -0.52 -17.26 -24.74
CA LEU A 245 -0.43 -16.12 -25.66
C LEU A 245 1.02 -15.68 -25.77
N GLU A 246 1.56 -15.73 -27.00
CA GLU A 246 2.88 -15.18 -27.30
C GLU A 246 2.74 -13.70 -27.67
N LEU A 247 3.46 -12.85 -26.94
CA LEU A 247 3.52 -11.42 -27.13
C LEU A 247 4.92 -11.01 -27.63
N PRO A 248 5.09 -9.81 -28.20
CA PRO A 248 6.38 -9.26 -28.56
C PRO A 248 7.36 -9.24 -27.37
N ASN A 249 8.65 -9.11 -27.68
CA ASN A 249 9.74 -9.05 -26.69
C ASN A 249 9.90 -10.31 -25.83
N GLN A 250 9.54 -11.48 -26.37
CA GLN A 250 9.66 -12.78 -25.67
C GLN A 250 8.82 -12.85 -24.40
N VAL A 251 7.70 -12.12 -24.35
CA VAL A 251 6.75 -12.20 -23.25
C VAL A 251 5.70 -13.25 -23.56
N THR A 252 5.43 -14.14 -22.60
CA THR A 252 4.38 -15.15 -22.74
C THR A 252 3.40 -15.08 -21.58
N LEU A 253 2.11 -15.01 -21.90
CA LEU A 253 1.02 -15.06 -20.92
C LEU A 253 0.41 -16.47 -20.93
N HIS A 254 0.44 -17.12 -19.77
CA HIS A 254 -0.19 -18.43 -19.59
C HIS A 254 -1.46 -18.27 -18.75
N ILE A 255 -2.61 -18.67 -19.29
CA ILE A 255 -3.87 -18.75 -18.55
C ILE A 255 -4.09 -20.22 -18.25
N THR A 256 -4.12 -20.60 -16.96
CA THR A 256 -4.13 -22.02 -16.59
C THR A 256 -5.00 -22.29 -15.36
N SER A 257 -5.45 -23.54 -15.26
CA SER A 257 -6.09 -24.06 -14.05
C SER A 257 -5.08 -24.85 -13.21
N LYS A 258 -4.56 -24.21 -12.14
CA LYS A 258 -3.61 -24.84 -11.21
C LYS A 258 -4.35 -25.23 -9.93
N ASN A 259 -4.34 -26.52 -9.58
CA ASN A 259 -5.04 -27.06 -8.39
C ASN A 259 -6.54 -26.66 -8.33
N ALA A 260 -7.24 -26.73 -9.46
CA ALA A 260 -8.64 -26.31 -9.60
C ALA A 260 -8.90 -24.83 -9.26
N LYS A 261 -7.89 -23.97 -9.44
CA LYS A 261 -8.02 -22.52 -9.41
C LYS A 261 -7.53 -21.96 -10.73
N TRP A 262 -8.37 -21.18 -11.38
CA TRP A 262 -7.98 -20.43 -12.57
C TRP A 262 -7.18 -19.18 -12.18
N GLY A 263 -6.23 -18.85 -13.03
CA GLY A 263 -5.41 -17.67 -12.92
C GLY A 263 -4.48 -17.59 -14.13
N LEU A 264 -3.53 -16.68 -14.04
CA LEU A 264 -2.50 -16.52 -15.06
C LEU A 264 -1.09 -16.44 -14.46
N THR A 265 -0.09 -16.69 -15.30
CA THR A 265 1.31 -16.37 -15.04
C THR A 265 1.84 -15.58 -16.23
N VAL A 266 2.68 -14.59 -15.96
CA VAL A 266 3.41 -13.85 -16.99
C VAL A 266 4.85 -14.32 -16.95
N HIS A 267 5.43 -14.54 -18.12
CA HIS A 267 6.82 -14.93 -18.24
C HIS A 267 7.57 -14.01 -19.19
N ASP A 268 8.67 -13.45 -18.71
CA ASP A 268 9.70 -12.77 -19.50
C ASP A 268 11.09 -13.11 -18.93
N ASP A 269 12.11 -13.13 -19.78
CA ASP A 269 13.47 -13.57 -19.41
C ASP A 269 14.10 -12.71 -18.30
N ASP A 270 13.70 -11.44 -18.21
CA ASP A 270 14.29 -10.46 -17.29
C ASP A 270 13.46 -10.26 -16.00
N GLU A 271 12.29 -10.91 -15.86
CA GLU A 271 11.33 -10.72 -14.76
C GLU A 271 10.96 -9.24 -14.54
N THR A 272 10.66 -8.55 -15.65
CA THR A 272 10.34 -7.10 -15.67
C THR A 272 8.88 -6.81 -16.00
N THR A 273 8.13 -7.82 -16.47
CA THR A 273 6.76 -7.65 -16.95
C THR A 273 5.76 -8.29 -16.00
N SER A 274 4.99 -7.47 -15.30
CA SER A 274 3.85 -7.92 -14.50
C SER A 274 2.57 -8.02 -15.32
N TRP A 275 1.54 -8.68 -14.78
CA TRP A 275 0.19 -8.64 -15.35
C TRP A 275 -0.32 -7.21 -15.53
N PHE A 276 -0.07 -6.34 -14.54
CA PHE A 276 -0.42 -4.93 -14.64
C PHE A 276 0.23 -4.25 -15.86
N LYS A 277 1.53 -4.47 -16.09
CA LYS A 277 2.23 -3.90 -17.24
C LYS A 277 1.63 -4.38 -18.56
N LEU A 278 1.26 -5.66 -18.66
CA LEU A 278 0.58 -6.18 -19.85
C LEU A 278 -0.75 -5.48 -20.15
N LEU A 279 -1.54 -5.16 -19.12
CA LEU A 279 -2.79 -4.41 -19.29
C LEU A 279 -2.57 -2.98 -19.82
N LEU A 280 -1.40 -2.39 -19.59
CA LEU A 280 -1.07 -1.08 -20.13
C LEU A 280 -0.52 -1.18 -21.55
N ASP A 281 0.40 -2.12 -21.79
CA ASP A 281 1.13 -2.25 -23.05
C ASP A 281 0.29 -2.84 -24.20
N TYR A 282 -0.73 -3.66 -23.88
CA TYR A 282 -1.53 -4.39 -24.87
C TYR A 282 -3.03 -4.05 -24.78
N PRO A 283 -3.55 -3.10 -25.59
CA PRO A 283 -4.95 -2.69 -25.56
C PRO A 283 -5.96 -3.82 -25.69
N PHE A 284 -5.73 -4.78 -26.60
CA PHE A 284 -6.66 -5.91 -26.79
C PHE A 284 -6.74 -6.83 -25.56
N VAL A 285 -5.63 -7.00 -24.82
CA VAL A 285 -5.59 -7.78 -23.58
C VAL A 285 -6.36 -7.04 -22.49
N ARG A 286 -6.18 -5.72 -22.40
CA ARG A 286 -6.93 -4.87 -21.48
C ARG A 286 -8.43 -4.92 -21.74
N GLU A 287 -8.85 -4.72 -22.98
CA GLU A 287 -10.27 -4.78 -23.37
C GLU A 287 -10.87 -6.13 -23.03
N TRP A 288 -10.19 -7.23 -23.39
CA TRP A 288 -10.62 -8.57 -23.01
C TRP A 288 -10.75 -8.75 -21.50
N TYR A 289 -9.76 -8.28 -20.72
CA TYR A 289 -9.79 -8.39 -19.26
C TYR A 289 -10.95 -7.61 -18.65
N LEU A 290 -11.15 -6.36 -19.08
CA LEU A 290 -12.19 -5.48 -18.56
C LEU A 290 -13.61 -5.95 -18.95
N ASP A 291 -13.79 -6.46 -20.17
CA ASP A 291 -15.06 -7.03 -20.64
C ASP A 291 -15.48 -8.29 -19.86
N ASN A 292 -14.52 -8.96 -19.21
CA ASN A 292 -14.75 -10.18 -18.43
C ASN A 292 -14.30 -10.01 -16.97
N LEU A 293 -14.26 -8.77 -16.45
CA LEU A 293 -13.68 -8.45 -15.14
C LEU A 293 -14.33 -9.24 -13.99
N THR A 294 -15.64 -9.46 -14.04
CA THR A 294 -16.36 -10.26 -13.02
C THR A 294 -15.76 -11.66 -12.83
N ASP A 295 -15.22 -12.25 -13.90
CA ASP A 295 -14.62 -13.58 -13.86
C ASP A 295 -13.10 -13.52 -13.66
N LEU A 296 -12.44 -12.51 -14.22
CA LEU A 296 -10.98 -12.43 -14.33
C LEU A 296 -10.31 -11.60 -13.23
N GLU A 297 -11.05 -10.79 -12.47
CA GLU A 297 -10.48 -9.90 -11.46
C GLU A 297 -9.45 -10.63 -10.58
N ILE A 298 -8.24 -10.10 -10.49
CA ILE A 298 -7.18 -10.71 -9.68
C ILE A 298 -7.56 -10.59 -8.20
N LYS A 299 -7.47 -11.69 -7.45
CA LYS A 299 -7.74 -11.70 -6.01
C LYS A 299 -6.71 -10.90 -5.23
N SER A 300 -7.20 -9.97 -4.43
CA SER A 300 -6.45 -9.34 -3.34
C SER A 300 -6.48 -10.19 -2.06
N ASP A 301 -5.60 -9.88 -1.09
CA ASP A 301 -5.57 -10.59 0.19
C ASP A 301 -6.90 -10.39 0.96
N PRO A 302 -7.71 -11.44 1.15
CA PRO A 302 -9.03 -11.33 1.77
C PRO A 302 -8.98 -11.05 3.27
N LEU A 303 -7.81 -11.13 3.90
CA LEU A 303 -7.65 -10.76 5.31
C LEU A 303 -7.83 -9.25 5.53
N VAL A 304 -7.49 -8.45 4.52
CA VAL A 304 -7.44 -6.98 4.62
C VAL A 304 -8.29 -6.27 3.56
N PHE A 305 -8.67 -6.94 2.47
CA PHE A 305 -9.51 -6.36 1.41
C PHE A 305 -10.82 -7.14 1.18
N GLY A 306 -11.27 -7.88 2.20
CA GLY A 306 -12.48 -8.74 2.15
C GLY A 306 -13.81 -8.01 2.28
#